data_AF-K1SMK6-F1
#
_entry.id   AF-K1SMK6-F1
#
_cell.length_a   1.000
_cell.length_b   1.000
_cell.length_c   1.000
_cell.angle_alpha   90.00
_cell.angle_beta   90.00
_cell.angle_gamma   90.00
#
_symmetry.space_group_name_H-M   'P 1'
#
loop_
_entity.id
_entity.type
_entity.pdbx_description
1 polymer ?
#
loop_
_entity_poly.entity_id
_entity_poly.type
_entity_poly.pdbx_seq_one_letter_code
_entity_poly.pdbx_strand_id
1 'polypeptide(L)'
;KIDAYWRASNYLAAGQLYLLDNPMLRRPLTRDDVKKKIVGHWGTVPGQNFVYVHLNRVIKKYDQDMILISGPGHGGNFFVANAYLDGTYSEVYPNISRDEEGMKKLFKQFSFPGGISSHVAPETPGSINEGGELGYSIAHAFGAVFDNPDLICAVTVGDGEAETGPLATSWQSNKFLNPVGDGAVLPILHLNGYKISNPTIFGRMTHEEMESFFRGCSWKP
;
A
#
# COMPACT_ATOMS: atom_id res chain seq x y z
N LYS A 1 -14.43 -14.98 -1.68
CA LYS A 1 -13.07 -15.15 -1.10
C LYS A 1 -12.26 -13.85 -1.15
N ILE A 2 -12.16 -13.15 -2.29
CA ILE A 2 -11.49 -11.84 -2.41
C ILE A 2 -12.14 -10.78 -1.50
N ASP A 3 -13.46 -10.59 -1.60
CA ASP A 3 -14.19 -9.62 -0.75
C ASP A 3 -13.98 -9.85 0.75
N ALA A 4 -14.04 -11.11 1.20
CA ALA A 4 -13.81 -11.45 2.60
C ALA A 4 -12.39 -11.08 3.07
N TYR A 5 -11.38 -11.31 2.22
CA TYR A 5 -10.01 -10.91 2.52
C TYR A 5 -9.88 -9.38 2.56
N TRP A 6 -10.47 -8.66 1.61
CA TRP A 6 -10.47 -7.19 1.60
C TRP A 6 -11.13 -6.59 2.85
N ARG A 7 -12.26 -7.16 3.28
CA ARG A 7 -12.94 -6.77 4.52
C ARG A 7 -12.10 -7.09 5.75
N ALA A 8 -11.43 -8.24 5.78
CA ALA A 8 -10.53 -8.62 6.87
C ALA A 8 -9.31 -7.68 6.97
N SER A 9 -8.67 -7.34 5.84
CA SER A 9 -7.55 -6.40 5.82
C SER A 9 -7.99 -4.99 6.23
N ASN A 10 -9.18 -4.54 5.80
CA ASN A 10 -9.76 -3.26 6.23
C ASN A 10 -10.05 -3.24 7.73
N TYR A 11 -10.60 -4.33 8.27
CA TYR A 11 -10.85 -4.48 9.70
C TYR A 11 -9.56 -4.41 10.52
N LEU A 12 -8.54 -5.17 10.13
CA LEU A 12 -7.23 -5.15 10.79
C LEU A 12 -6.57 -3.77 10.71
N ALA A 13 -6.68 -3.08 9.57
CA ALA A 13 -6.11 -1.75 9.41
C ALA A 13 -6.84 -0.68 10.24
N ALA A 14 -8.17 -0.79 10.38
CA ALA A 14 -8.94 0.04 11.30
C ALA A 14 -8.59 -0.28 12.76
N GLY A 15 -8.49 -1.57 13.12
CA GLY A 15 -8.08 -2.01 14.45
C GLY A 15 -6.71 -1.45 14.86
N GLN A 16 -5.73 -1.49 13.95
CA GLN A 16 -4.43 -0.84 14.13
C GLN A 16 -4.53 0.66 14.40
N LEU A 17 -5.47 1.37 13.76
CA LEU A 17 -5.61 2.82 13.96
C LEU A 17 -6.27 3.17 15.29
N TYR A 18 -7.25 2.38 15.73
CA TYR A 18 -8.15 2.77 16.83
C TYR A 18 -7.97 1.97 18.13
N LEU A 19 -7.62 0.68 18.09
CA LEU A 19 -7.80 -0.21 19.23
C LEU A 19 -6.51 -0.47 20.03
N LEU A 20 -6.67 -0.56 21.36
CA LEU A 20 -5.68 -1.04 22.34
C LEU A 20 -5.99 -2.46 22.83
N ASP A 21 -7.27 -2.82 22.87
CA ASP A 21 -7.79 -4.09 23.38
C ASP A 21 -9.10 -4.47 22.64
N ASN A 22 -9.65 -5.64 22.97
CA ASN A 22 -10.89 -6.17 22.41
C ASN A 22 -10.85 -6.27 20.87
N PRO A 23 -9.79 -6.85 20.28
CA PRO A 23 -9.55 -6.81 18.84
C PRO A 23 -10.61 -7.56 18.03
N MET A 24 -11.40 -8.42 18.65
CA MET A 24 -12.49 -9.19 18.03
C MET A 24 -13.89 -8.67 18.40
N LEU A 25 -13.99 -7.57 19.16
CA LEU A 25 -15.25 -6.98 19.62
C LEU A 25 -16.17 -7.98 20.35
N ARG A 26 -15.59 -8.93 21.11
CA ARG A 26 -16.36 -9.96 21.83
C ARG A 26 -17.26 -9.40 22.93
N ARG A 27 -16.89 -8.24 23.45
CA ARG A 27 -17.70 -7.42 24.35
C ARG A 27 -17.97 -6.06 23.72
N PRO A 28 -19.04 -5.34 24.14
CA PRO A 28 -19.26 -3.95 23.71
C PRO A 28 -18.00 -3.09 23.93
N LEU A 29 -17.71 -2.21 22.97
CA LEU A 29 -16.57 -1.31 23.07
C LEU A 29 -16.74 -0.32 24.21
N THR A 30 -15.67 -0.15 24.97
CA THR A 30 -15.54 0.94 25.96
C THR A 30 -14.47 1.93 25.50
N ARG A 31 -14.40 3.09 26.15
CA ARG A 31 -13.34 4.08 25.87
C ARG A 31 -11.94 3.54 26.15
N ASP A 32 -11.80 2.60 27.08
CA ASP A 32 -10.52 1.99 27.44
C ASP A 32 -9.98 1.05 26.35
N ASP A 33 -10.85 0.57 25.45
CA ASP A 33 -10.45 -0.23 24.29
C ASP A 33 -9.82 0.62 23.18
N VAL A 34 -9.96 1.95 23.23
CA VAL A 34 -9.57 2.87 22.16
C VAL A 34 -8.30 3.63 22.52
N LYS A 35 -7.39 3.79 21.54
CA LYS A 35 -6.17 4.59 21.69
C LYS A 35 -6.52 6.03 22.08
N LYS A 36 -5.86 6.52 23.15
CA LYS A 36 -6.00 7.92 23.60
C LYS A 36 -5.56 8.94 22.55
N LYS A 37 -4.54 8.59 21.76
CA LYS A 37 -4.06 9.38 20.63
C LYS A 37 -4.15 8.52 19.38
N ILE A 38 -4.94 8.96 18.41
CA ILE A 38 -5.08 8.29 17.12
C ILE A 38 -4.02 8.89 16.21
N VAL A 39 -3.08 8.04 15.77
CA VAL A 39 -1.98 8.41 14.88
C VAL A 39 -1.94 7.40 13.74
N GLY A 40 -1.90 7.90 12.51
CA GLY A 40 -1.94 7.10 11.29
C GLY A 40 -2.97 7.67 10.30
N HIS A 41 -3.15 6.96 9.19
CA HIS A 41 -4.01 7.39 8.10
C HIS A 41 -5.05 6.33 7.76
N TRP A 42 -6.20 6.80 7.27
CA TRP A 42 -7.26 5.93 6.77
C TRP A 42 -7.54 6.15 5.28
N GLY A 43 -7.46 7.39 4.79
CA GLY A 43 -8.00 7.78 3.48
C GLY A 43 -7.53 6.91 2.31
N THR A 44 -6.25 6.51 2.27
CA THR A 44 -5.71 5.65 1.21
C THR A 44 -5.91 4.14 1.46
N VAL A 45 -6.11 3.74 2.71
CA VAL A 45 -5.91 2.35 3.17
C VAL A 45 -6.88 1.36 2.53
N PRO A 46 -8.21 1.62 2.45
CA PRO A 46 -9.12 0.68 1.80
C PRO A 46 -8.84 0.47 0.31
N GLY A 47 -8.43 1.53 -0.38
CA GLY A 47 -8.06 1.48 -1.79
C GLY A 47 -6.80 0.64 -2.02
N GLN A 48 -5.79 0.82 -1.18
CA GLN A 48 -4.57 0.00 -1.25
C GLN A 48 -4.81 -1.46 -0.87
N ASN A 49 -5.65 -1.73 0.14
CA ASN A 49 -6.08 -3.10 0.45
C ASN A 49 -6.83 -3.76 -0.72
N PHE A 50 -7.63 -2.99 -1.47
CA PHE A 50 -8.31 -3.46 -2.67
C PHE A 50 -7.30 -3.85 -3.76
N VAL A 51 -6.30 -3.00 -4.01
CA VAL A 51 -5.21 -3.31 -4.94
C VAL A 51 -4.47 -4.58 -4.49
N TYR A 52 -4.03 -4.64 -3.24
CA TYR A 52 -3.25 -5.75 -2.70
C TYR A 52 -3.97 -7.10 -2.88
N VAL A 53 -5.25 -7.19 -2.50
CA VAL A 53 -5.99 -8.47 -2.63
C VAL A 53 -6.15 -8.90 -4.09
N HIS A 54 -6.28 -7.95 -5.01
CA HIS A 54 -6.38 -8.24 -6.44
C HIS A 54 -5.04 -8.65 -7.05
N LEU A 55 -3.93 -8.07 -6.61
CA LEU A 55 -2.58 -8.51 -6.97
C LEU A 55 -2.29 -9.91 -6.42
N ASN A 56 -2.64 -10.19 -5.16
CA ASN A 56 -2.56 -11.55 -4.58
C ASN A 56 -3.32 -12.59 -5.41
N ARG A 57 -4.48 -12.22 -5.96
CA ARG A 57 -5.24 -13.10 -6.87
C ARG A 57 -4.50 -13.31 -8.19
N VAL A 58 -3.85 -12.29 -8.75
CA VAL A 58 -3.03 -12.40 -9.97
C VAL A 58 -1.84 -13.33 -9.71
N ILE A 59 -1.07 -13.07 -8.64
CA ILE A 59 0.07 -13.92 -8.23
C ILE A 59 -0.36 -15.39 -8.15
N LYS A 60 -1.44 -15.69 -7.40
CA LYS A 60 -1.91 -17.08 -7.26
C LYS A 60 -2.45 -17.71 -8.54
N LYS A 61 -3.00 -16.91 -9.46
CA LYS A 61 -3.58 -17.43 -10.70
C LYS A 61 -2.51 -17.75 -11.75
N TYR A 62 -1.45 -16.96 -11.77
CA TYR A 62 -0.44 -17.00 -12.83
C TYR A 62 0.94 -17.48 -12.36
N ASP A 63 1.11 -17.75 -11.05
CA ASP A 63 2.41 -18.06 -10.44
C ASP A 63 3.47 -16.99 -10.76
N GLN A 64 3.03 -15.73 -10.70
CA GLN A 64 3.80 -14.58 -11.14
C GLN A 64 4.67 -14.02 -10.02
N ASP A 65 5.97 -13.86 -10.26
CA ASP A 65 6.84 -13.09 -9.37
C ASP A 65 6.44 -11.61 -9.40
N MET A 66 6.11 -11.06 -8.24
CA MET A 66 5.56 -9.73 -8.12
C MET A 66 5.91 -9.09 -6.79
N ILE A 67 6.34 -7.83 -6.86
CA ILE A 67 6.44 -6.95 -5.71
C ILE A 67 5.44 -5.79 -5.82
N LEU A 68 5.06 -5.22 -4.68
CA LEU A 68 4.21 -4.03 -4.61
C LEU A 68 4.96 -2.88 -3.96
N ILE A 69 5.10 -1.78 -4.68
CA ILE A 69 5.52 -0.49 -4.12
C ILE A 69 4.28 0.36 -3.79
N SER A 70 4.24 0.88 -2.57
CA SER A 70 3.23 1.84 -2.13
C SER A 70 3.81 3.24 -2.16
N GLY A 71 3.42 4.04 -3.15
CA GLY A 71 3.68 5.48 -3.18
C GLY A 71 3.02 6.22 -2.02
N PRO A 72 1.70 6.06 -1.76
CA PRO A 72 1.04 6.58 -0.57
C PRO A 72 1.36 5.73 0.68
N GLY A 73 2.65 5.67 1.02
CA GLY A 73 3.19 4.83 2.08
C GLY A 73 2.78 5.25 3.49
N HIS A 74 2.23 6.44 3.67
CA HIS A 74 1.57 6.88 4.91
C HIS A 74 0.39 5.98 5.35
N GLY A 75 -0.07 5.08 4.49
CA GLY A 75 -1.04 4.03 4.79
C GLY A 75 -0.46 2.74 5.38
N GLY A 76 0.67 2.76 6.11
CA GLY A 76 1.41 1.55 6.52
C GLY A 76 0.59 0.40 7.12
N ASN A 77 -0.50 0.70 7.81
CA ASN A 77 -1.43 -0.29 8.37
C ASN A 77 -2.11 -1.18 7.31
N PHE A 78 -2.22 -0.76 6.05
CA PHE A 78 -2.70 -1.63 4.96
C PHE A 78 -1.70 -2.76 4.69
N PHE A 79 -0.40 -2.43 4.59
CA PHE A 79 0.63 -3.40 4.26
C PHE A 79 0.87 -4.37 5.42
N VAL A 80 0.93 -3.84 6.66
CA VAL A 80 1.01 -4.64 7.89
C VAL A 80 -0.19 -5.59 8.02
N ALA A 81 -1.42 -5.13 7.72
CA ALA A 81 -2.60 -5.99 7.74
C ALA A 81 -2.50 -7.15 6.75
N ASN A 82 -1.96 -6.90 5.55
CA ASN A 82 -1.79 -7.92 4.53
C ASN A 82 -0.71 -8.94 4.90
N ALA A 83 0.48 -8.49 5.33
CA ALA A 83 1.54 -9.37 5.80
C ALA A 83 1.12 -10.20 7.02
N TYR A 84 0.25 -9.67 7.88
CA TYR A 84 -0.34 -10.46 8.99
C TYR A 84 -1.32 -11.53 8.49
N LEU A 85 -2.13 -11.22 7.47
CA LEU A 85 -3.11 -12.16 6.91
C LEU A 85 -2.48 -13.29 6.11
N ASP A 86 -1.39 -13.04 5.37
CA ASP A 86 -0.66 -14.10 4.67
C ASP A 86 0.22 -14.92 5.62
N GLY A 87 0.65 -14.34 6.74
CA GLY A 87 1.37 -15.00 7.82
C GLY A 87 2.84 -14.61 7.92
N THR A 88 3.39 -13.94 6.91
CA THR A 88 4.78 -13.49 6.87
C THR A 88 5.13 -12.58 8.04
N TYR A 89 4.20 -11.73 8.48
CA TYR A 89 4.42 -10.87 9.64
C TYR A 89 4.68 -11.67 10.91
N SER A 90 3.99 -12.80 11.12
CA SER A 90 4.20 -13.67 12.29
C SER A 90 5.44 -14.56 12.16
N GLU A 91 5.92 -14.82 10.94
CA GLU A 91 7.19 -15.51 10.71
C GLU A 91 8.37 -14.62 11.10
N VAL A 92 8.32 -13.33 10.74
CA VAL A 92 9.35 -12.33 11.08
C VAL A 92 9.23 -11.87 12.53
N TYR A 93 8.00 -11.70 13.04
CA TYR A 93 7.70 -11.26 14.41
C TYR A 93 6.88 -12.31 15.17
N PRO A 94 7.51 -13.38 15.71
CA PRO A 94 6.79 -14.49 16.38
C PRO A 94 5.96 -14.08 17.59
N ASN A 95 6.26 -12.93 18.20
CA ASN A 95 5.49 -12.37 19.31
C ASN A 95 4.10 -11.85 18.89
N ILE A 96 3.86 -11.69 17.59
CA ILE A 96 2.60 -11.27 16.96
C ILE A 96 1.97 -12.50 16.30
N SER A 97 1.42 -13.39 17.10
CA SER A 97 0.78 -14.66 16.69
C SER A 97 -0.49 -14.45 15.87
N ARG A 98 -0.89 -15.44 15.07
CA ARG A 98 -2.12 -15.41 14.26
C ARG A 98 -3.36 -15.82 15.06
N ASP A 99 -3.52 -15.22 16.23
CA ASP A 99 -4.62 -15.44 17.17
C ASP A 99 -5.10 -14.10 17.76
N GLU A 100 -6.05 -14.17 18.70
CA GLU A 100 -6.63 -12.97 19.32
C GLU A 100 -5.60 -12.15 20.12
N GLU A 101 -4.64 -12.82 20.78
CA GLU A 101 -3.58 -12.17 21.55
C GLU A 101 -2.56 -11.45 20.65
N GLY A 102 -2.16 -12.10 19.56
CA GLY A 102 -1.29 -11.47 18.56
C GLY A 102 -1.98 -10.34 17.82
N MET A 103 -3.28 -10.48 17.50
CA MET A 103 -4.07 -9.38 16.91
C MET A 103 -4.18 -8.18 17.85
N LYS A 104 -4.35 -8.40 19.16
CA LYS A 104 -4.32 -7.34 20.17
C LYS A 104 -2.98 -6.59 20.16
N LYS A 105 -1.87 -7.32 20.14
CA LYS A 105 -0.52 -6.72 20.06
C LYS A 105 -0.31 -5.97 18.75
N LEU A 106 -0.72 -6.55 17.62
CA LEU A 106 -0.69 -5.94 16.29
C LEU A 106 -1.40 -4.58 16.30
N PHE A 107 -2.60 -4.53 16.88
CA PHE A 107 -3.38 -3.29 16.94
C PHE A 107 -2.70 -2.26 17.83
N LYS A 108 -2.30 -2.67 19.03
CA LYS A 108 -1.68 -1.78 20.02
C LYS A 108 -0.37 -1.15 19.52
N GLN A 109 0.49 -1.92 18.86
CA GLN A 109 1.84 -1.47 18.48
C GLN A 109 1.88 -0.45 17.33
N PHE A 110 0.86 -0.39 16.47
CA PHE A 110 0.86 0.53 15.34
C PHE A 110 0.88 2.00 15.79
N SER A 111 1.88 2.77 15.35
CA SER A 111 2.07 4.19 15.72
C SER A 111 2.02 4.46 17.23
N PHE A 112 2.60 3.55 18.01
CA PHE A 112 2.60 3.59 19.48
C PHE A 112 4.03 3.73 20.01
N PRO A 113 4.25 4.37 21.17
CA PRO A 113 5.59 4.42 21.77
C PRO A 113 6.19 3.02 21.96
N GLY A 114 7.37 2.78 21.37
CA GLY A 114 8.02 1.47 21.35
C GLY A 114 7.37 0.43 20.42
N GLY A 115 6.46 0.86 19.55
CA GLY A 115 5.83 0.05 18.52
C GLY A 115 6.43 0.29 17.13
N ILE A 116 5.59 0.20 16.10
CA ILE A 116 6.01 0.27 14.68
C ILE A 116 5.58 1.57 14.01
N SER A 117 6.24 1.91 12.88
CA SER A 117 5.96 3.11 12.08
C SER A 117 4.50 3.20 11.60
N SER A 118 4.06 4.44 11.30
CA SER A 118 2.80 4.71 10.60
C SER A 118 2.90 4.48 9.09
N HIS A 119 4.13 4.42 8.55
CA HIS A 119 4.41 4.27 7.13
C HIS A 119 4.70 2.80 6.76
N VAL A 120 4.89 2.51 5.48
CA VAL A 120 5.35 1.20 4.96
C VAL A 120 6.85 1.05 5.22
N ALA A 121 7.28 1.27 6.45
CA ALA A 121 8.68 1.39 6.85
C ALA A 121 9.47 0.08 6.66
N PRO A 122 10.81 0.12 6.69
CA PRO A 122 11.65 -1.05 6.40
C PRO A 122 11.43 -2.26 7.33
N GLU A 123 10.87 -2.06 8.53
CA GLU A 123 10.47 -3.16 9.41
C GLU A 123 9.24 -3.93 8.89
N THR A 124 8.53 -3.43 7.88
CA THR A 124 7.37 -4.12 7.30
C THR A 124 7.82 -5.16 6.28
N PRO A 125 7.54 -6.46 6.48
CA PRO A 125 7.90 -7.49 5.51
C PRO A 125 7.30 -7.18 4.14
N GLY A 126 8.13 -7.25 3.10
CA GLY A 126 7.77 -6.92 1.72
C GLY A 126 7.97 -5.45 1.32
N SER A 127 8.35 -4.56 2.25
CA SER A 127 8.67 -3.18 1.90
C SER A 127 10.09 -3.02 1.38
N ILE A 128 10.21 -2.33 0.24
CA ILE A 128 11.47 -1.75 -0.26
C ILE A 128 11.34 -0.23 -0.48
N ASN A 129 10.18 0.34 -0.12
CA ASN A 129 9.85 1.75 -0.32
C ASN A 129 8.90 2.19 0.80
N GLU A 130 9.34 3.13 1.64
CA GLU A 130 8.55 3.62 2.76
C GLU A 130 7.38 4.52 2.36
N GLY A 131 7.50 5.26 1.25
CA GLY A 131 6.48 6.20 0.78
C GLY A 131 6.13 7.32 1.77
N GLY A 132 7.10 7.72 2.61
CA GLY A 132 7.00 8.88 3.49
C GLY A 132 7.24 10.18 2.75
N GLU A 133 8.44 10.35 2.19
CA GLU A 133 8.69 11.38 1.19
C GLU A 133 8.15 10.92 -0.17
N LEU A 134 7.08 11.58 -0.60
CA LEU A 134 6.34 11.25 -1.82
C LEU A 134 7.12 11.62 -3.08
N GLY A 135 7.03 10.79 -4.12
CA GLY A 135 7.49 11.12 -5.47
C GLY A 135 8.38 10.08 -6.15
N TYR A 136 8.88 9.11 -5.38
CA TYR A 136 9.88 8.15 -5.87
C TYR A 136 9.31 6.79 -6.27
N SER A 137 7.99 6.58 -6.13
CA SER A 137 7.38 5.25 -6.26
C SER A 137 7.64 4.59 -7.61
N ILE A 138 7.39 5.29 -8.72
CA ILE A 138 7.63 4.76 -10.06
C ILE A 138 9.14 4.62 -10.34
N ALA A 139 9.97 5.57 -9.90
CA ALA A 139 11.42 5.48 -10.09
C ALA A 139 11.98 4.22 -9.41
N HIS A 140 11.58 3.94 -8.17
CA HIS A 140 11.93 2.71 -7.47
C HIS A 140 11.34 1.47 -8.15
N ALA A 141 10.13 1.55 -8.71
CA ALA A 141 9.52 0.43 -9.44
C ALA A 141 10.32 0.04 -10.69
N PHE A 142 10.77 1.03 -11.47
CA PHE A 142 11.63 0.80 -12.62
C PHE A 142 12.99 0.24 -12.21
N GLY A 143 13.61 0.81 -11.17
CA GLY A 143 14.87 0.30 -10.63
C GLY A 143 14.78 -1.16 -10.17
N ALA A 144 13.64 -1.59 -9.63
CA ALA A 144 13.45 -2.95 -9.15
C ALA A 144 13.34 -4.00 -10.27
N VAL A 145 12.87 -3.62 -11.46
CA VAL A 145 12.65 -4.55 -12.58
C VAL A 145 13.80 -4.60 -13.58
N PHE A 146 14.75 -3.64 -13.51
CA PHE A 146 15.93 -3.69 -14.37
C PHE A 146 16.75 -4.95 -14.10
N ASP A 147 17.22 -5.59 -15.17
CA ASP A 147 17.93 -6.87 -15.15
C ASP A 147 17.16 -8.02 -14.48
N ASN A 148 15.83 -7.91 -14.36
CA ASN A 148 14.96 -8.89 -13.71
C ASN A 148 13.73 -9.24 -14.57
N PRO A 149 13.90 -10.03 -15.64
CA PRO A 149 12.91 -10.19 -16.71
C PRO A 149 11.59 -10.84 -16.29
N ASP A 150 11.61 -11.63 -15.22
CA ASP A 150 10.43 -12.35 -14.74
C ASP A 150 9.62 -11.55 -13.70
N LEU A 151 10.16 -10.43 -13.19
CA LEU A 151 9.54 -9.65 -12.14
C LEU A 151 8.51 -8.66 -12.69
N ILE A 152 7.33 -8.63 -12.06
CA ILE A 152 6.40 -7.49 -12.17
C ILE A 152 6.50 -6.63 -10.91
N CYS A 153 6.88 -5.36 -11.05
CA CYS A 153 6.70 -4.39 -9.97
C CYS A 153 5.37 -3.65 -10.16
N ALA A 154 4.36 -4.05 -9.40
CA ALA A 154 3.15 -3.24 -9.27
C ALA A 154 3.46 -2.02 -8.39
N VAL A 155 3.00 -0.84 -8.79
CA VAL A 155 3.22 0.39 -8.02
C VAL A 155 1.92 1.16 -7.87
N THR A 156 1.47 1.33 -6.63
CA THR A 156 0.34 2.21 -6.32
C THR A 156 0.83 3.62 -6.18
N VAL A 157 0.30 4.52 -7.01
CA VAL A 157 0.73 5.92 -7.11
C VAL A 157 -0.35 6.81 -6.54
N GLY A 158 -0.04 7.61 -5.52
CA GLY A 158 -1.02 8.59 -5.02
C GLY A 158 -1.33 9.63 -6.08
N ASP A 159 -2.59 9.99 -6.29
CA ASP A 159 -2.94 11.10 -7.20
C ASP A 159 -2.44 12.46 -6.69
N GLY A 160 -2.26 12.62 -5.37
CA GLY A 160 -1.52 13.75 -4.78
C GLY A 160 0.00 13.63 -4.92
N GLU A 161 0.55 12.42 -4.86
CA GLU A 161 1.97 12.16 -5.15
C GLU A 161 2.28 12.54 -6.60
N ALA A 162 1.35 12.29 -7.54
CA ALA A 162 1.47 12.55 -8.98
C ALA A 162 1.70 14.03 -9.33
N GLU A 163 1.48 14.94 -8.38
CA GLU A 163 1.75 16.37 -8.52
C GLU A 163 3.20 16.73 -8.18
N THR A 164 3.99 15.81 -7.62
CA THR A 164 5.40 16.04 -7.32
C THR A 164 6.25 16.01 -8.58
N GLY A 165 7.30 16.84 -8.62
CA GLY A 165 8.25 16.88 -9.74
C GLY A 165 8.91 15.52 -10.04
N PRO A 166 9.46 14.81 -9.03
CA PRO A 166 10.04 13.48 -9.22
C PRO A 166 9.07 12.48 -9.86
N LEU A 167 7.81 12.43 -9.39
CA LEU A 167 6.86 11.47 -9.95
C LEU A 167 6.42 11.87 -11.36
N ALA A 168 6.19 13.17 -11.60
CA ALA A 168 5.79 13.67 -12.93
C ALA A 168 6.80 13.25 -14.03
N THR A 169 8.11 13.33 -13.74
CA THR A 169 9.13 12.89 -14.71
C THR A 169 9.28 11.37 -14.79
N SER A 170 9.04 10.65 -13.70
CA SER A 170 9.19 9.19 -13.64
C SER A 170 8.25 8.42 -14.57
N TRP A 171 7.13 9.00 -15.02
CA TRP A 171 6.28 8.42 -16.07
C TRP A 171 7.03 8.19 -17.40
N GLN A 172 8.15 8.87 -17.61
CA GLN A 172 9.01 8.69 -18.78
C GLN A 172 9.95 7.49 -18.68
N SER A 173 10.04 6.83 -17.52
CA SER A 173 10.99 5.74 -17.29
C SER A 173 10.76 4.54 -18.23
N ASN A 174 9.55 4.38 -18.77
CA ASN A 174 9.23 3.33 -19.74
C ASN A 174 10.05 3.38 -21.06
N LYS A 175 10.69 4.51 -21.39
CA LYS A 175 11.58 4.60 -22.57
C LYS A 175 12.96 3.98 -22.35
N PHE A 176 13.33 3.70 -21.11
CA PHE A 176 14.63 3.10 -20.77
C PHE A 176 14.54 1.60 -20.51
N LEU A 177 13.33 1.06 -20.39
CA LEU A 177 13.08 -0.35 -20.12
C LEU A 177 13.16 -1.17 -21.41
N ASN A 178 13.95 -2.23 -21.40
CA ASN A 178 14.03 -3.21 -22.47
C ASN A 178 13.30 -4.50 -22.05
N PRO A 179 12.12 -4.81 -22.64
CA PRO A 179 11.30 -5.95 -22.20
C PRO A 179 11.92 -7.33 -22.49
N VAL A 180 13.10 -7.39 -23.12
CA VAL A 180 13.85 -8.64 -23.31
C VAL A 180 14.72 -8.97 -22.09
N GLY A 181 15.29 -7.96 -21.44
CA GLY A 181 16.23 -8.14 -20.31
C GLY A 181 15.70 -7.66 -18.96
N ASP A 182 14.70 -6.78 -18.98
CA ASP A 182 14.07 -6.20 -17.81
C ASP A 182 12.66 -6.76 -17.61
N GLY A 183 12.17 -6.68 -16.38
CA GLY A 183 10.81 -7.03 -16.03
C GLY A 183 9.80 -5.96 -16.45
N ALA A 184 8.65 -5.91 -15.78
CA ALA A 184 7.58 -4.97 -16.12
C ALA A 184 7.10 -4.15 -14.92
N VAL A 185 6.87 -2.86 -15.12
CA VAL A 185 6.20 -2.00 -14.14
C VAL A 185 4.72 -1.91 -14.46
N LEU A 186 3.87 -2.12 -13.46
CA LEU A 186 2.41 -1.93 -13.53
C LEU A 186 2.00 -0.76 -12.62
N PRO A 187 1.93 0.48 -13.15
CA PRO A 187 1.44 1.61 -12.38
C PRO A 187 -0.07 1.55 -12.17
N ILE A 188 -0.49 1.83 -10.94
CA ILE A 188 -1.88 1.93 -10.53
C ILE A 188 -2.07 3.32 -9.94
N LEU A 189 -2.64 4.24 -10.73
CA LEU A 189 -2.98 5.57 -10.24
C LEU A 189 -4.13 5.44 -9.24
N HIS A 190 -3.83 5.66 -7.96
CA HIS A 190 -4.80 5.67 -6.88
C HIS A 190 -5.56 7.00 -6.87
N LEU A 191 -6.47 7.13 -7.84
CA LEU A 191 -7.27 8.30 -8.10
C LEU A 191 -8.44 8.42 -7.12
N ASN A 192 -8.14 8.66 -5.84
CA ASN A 192 -9.15 8.82 -4.79
C ASN A 192 -9.69 10.26 -4.70
N GLY A 193 -9.11 11.20 -5.48
CA GLY A 193 -9.61 12.55 -5.72
C GLY A 193 -9.08 13.61 -4.76
N TYR A 194 -8.30 13.23 -3.73
CA TYR A 194 -7.91 14.12 -2.65
C TYR A 194 -6.49 13.85 -2.11
N LYS A 195 -5.84 14.92 -1.69
CA LYS A 195 -4.68 14.91 -0.80
C LYS A 195 -5.11 15.45 0.58
N ILE A 196 -4.16 15.79 1.46
CA ILE A 196 -4.42 16.09 2.89
C ILE A 196 -5.59 17.08 3.10
N SER A 197 -5.64 18.17 2.35
CA SER A 197 -6.68 19.21 2.52
C SER A 197 -7.11 19.86 1.21
N ASN A 198 -6.90 19.18 0.09
CA ASN A 198 -7.24 19.68 -1.24
C ASN A 198 -7.65 18.53 -2.15
N PRO A 199 -8.45 18.79 -3.18
CA PRO A 199 -8.51 17.87 -4.31
C PRO A 199 -7.17 17.76 -5.02
N THR A 200 -7.03 16.72 -5.83
CA THR A 200 -5.84 16.52 -6.68
C THR A 200 -6.07 17.05 -8.09
N ILE A 201 -5.00 17.43 -8.78
CA ILE A 201 -5.05 17.89 -10.18
C ILE A 201 -5.61 16.76 -11.04
N PHE A 202 -5.03 15.57 -10.95
CA PHE A 202 -5.51 14.39 -11.67
C PHE A 202 -6.94 14.01 -11.28
N GLY A 203 -7.33 14.14 -10.01
CA GLY A 203 -8.68 13.87 -9.53
C GLY A 203 -9.75 14.82 -10.07
N ARG A 204 -9.35 15.92 -10.73
CA ARG A 204 -10.25 16.92 -11.33
C ARG A 204 -10.11 17.06 -12.84
N MET A 205 -9.15 16.35 -13.47
CA MET A 205 -9.07 16.23 -14.92
C MET A 205 -10.27 15.46 -15.47
N THR A 206 -10.65 15.77 -16.71
CA THR A 206 -11.60 14.90 -17.42
C THR A 206 -10.92 13.56 -17.75
N HIS A 207 -11.74 12.57 -18.08
CA HIS A 207 -11.22 11.28 -18.53
C HIS A 207 -10.35 11.43 -19.79
N GLU A 208 -10.78 12.27 -20.75
CA GLU A 208 -10.04 12.50 -22.00
C GLU A 208 -8.69 13.19 -21.77
N GLU A 209 -8.61 14.15 -20.85
CA GLU A 209 -7.35 14.81 -20.49
C GLU A 209 -6.36 13.83 -19.87
N MET A 210 -6.84 13.00 -18.93
CA MET A 210 -6.01 11.99 -18.27
C MET A 210 -5.53 10.92 -19.25
N GLU A 211 -6.42 10.43 -20.12
CA GLU A 211 -6.07 9.47 -21.16
C GLU A 211 -5.02 10.06 -22.12
N SER A 212 -5.22 11.31 -22.54
CA SER A 212 -4.27 12.04 -23.40
C SER A 212 -2.90 12.20 -22.74
N PHE A 213 -2.86 12.52 -21.44
CA PHE A 213 -1.62 12.62 -20.67
C PHE A 213 -0.84 11.31 -20.68
N PHE A 214 -1.49 10.19 -20.32
CA PHE A 214 -0.82 8.89 -20.24
C PHE A 214 -0.42 8.35 -21.61
N ARG A 215 -1.26 8.53 -22.64
CA ARG A 215 -0.89 8.23 -24.03
C ARG A 215 0.30 9.06 -24.50
N GLY A 216 0.34 10.35 -24.16
CA GLY A 216 1.49 11.23 -24.42
C GLY A 216 2.78 10.77 -23.72
N CYS A 217 2.64 10.13 -22.56
CA CYS A 217 3.73 9.46 -21.86
C CYS A 217 3.98 8.00 -22.34
N SER A 218 3.43 7.60 -23.49
CA SER A 218 3.60 6.26 -24.08
C SER A 218 3.07 5.11 -23.22
N TRP A 219 2.09 5.37 -22.37
CA TRP A 219 1.35 4.34 -21.64
C TRP A 219 0.08 3.95 -22.40
N LYS A 220 -0.42 2.75 -22.09
CA LYS A 220 -1.75 2.30 -22.50
C LYS A 220 -2.67 2.37 -21.27
N PRO A 221 -3.28 3.54 -20.99
CA PRO A 221 -4.19 3.71 -19.85
C PRO A 221 -5.49 2.91 -20.03
#